data_AF-A0A258DXQ3-F1
#
_entry.id   AF-A0A258DXQ3-F1
#
_cell.length_a   1.000
_cell.length_b   1.000
_cell.length_c   1.000
_cell.angle_alpha   90.00
_cell.angle_beta   90.00
_cell.angle_gamma   90.00
#
_symmetry.space_group_name_H-M   'P 1'
#
loop_
_entity.id
_entity.type
_entity.pdbx_description
1 polymer ?
#
loop_
_entity_poly.entity_id
_entity_poly.type
_entity_poly.pdbx_seq_one_letter_code
_entity_poly.pdbx_strand_id
1 'polypeptide(L)'
;MPAVILIGAALLAAFASSAESYTLFVIALVALTVIVGVGLNILLGLTGQVSLGHVGFYAIGAYVAGILILKDVNFFLALPAAILVT
;
A
#
# COMPACT_ATOMS: atom_id res chain seq x y z
N MET A 1 -16.34 -18.24 -4.53
CA MET A 1 -15.78 -16.87 -4.70
C MET A 1 -15.56 -16.15 -3.37
N PRO A 2 -16.55 -15.97 -2.46
CA PRO A 2 -16.32 -15.26 -1.19
C PRO A 2 -15.42 -16.03 -0.21
N ALA A 3 -15.53 -17.36 -0.15
CA ALA A 3 -14.69 -18.18 0.74
C ALA A 3 -13.19 -18.10 0.40
N VAL A 4 -12.82 -18.00 -0.88
CA VAL A 4 -11.41 -17.89 -1.31
C VAL A 4 -10.81 -16.55 -0.88
N ILE A 5 -11.59 -15.46 -0.98
CA ILE A 5 -11.17 -14.12 -0.55
C ILE A 5 -10.97 -14.09 0.96
N LEU A 6 -11.90 -14.69 1.72
CA LEU A 6 -11.80 -14.77 3.18
C LEU A 6 -10.61 -15.61 3.64
N ILE A 7 -10.34 -16.74 3.00
CA ILE A 7 -9.18 -17.59 3.29
C ILE A 7 -7.89 -16.84 2.96
N GLY A 8 -7.83 -16.16 1.81
CA GLY A 8 -6.67 -15.34 1.42
C GLY A 8 -6.39 -14.20 2.42
N ALA A 9 -7.45 -13.50 2.85
CA ALA A 9 -7.32 -12.44 3.85
C ALA A 9 -6.85 -12.97 5.22
N ALA A 10 -7.35 -14.13 5.64
CA ALA A 10 -6.93 -14.76 6.89
C ALA A 10 -5.46 -15.21 6.86
N LEU A 11 -5.00 -15.76 5.73
CA LEU A 11 -3.60 -16.14 5.54
C LEU A 11 -2.65 -14.93 5.54
N LEU A 12 -3.06 -13.83 4.90
CA LEU A 12 -2.31 -12.58 4.91
C LEU A 12 -2.23 -11.96 6.31
N ALA A 13 -3.32 -11.99 7.07
CA ALA A 13 -3.34 -11.53 8.46
C ALA A 13 -2.45 -12.39 9.37
N ALA A 14 -2.48 -13.71 9.20
CA ALA A 14 -1.62 -14.63 9.94
C ALA A 14 -0.13 -14.40 9.62
N PHE A 15 0.22 -14.24 8.35
CA PHE A 15 1.57 -13.89 7.93
C PHE A 15 2.00 -12.54 8.50
N ALA A 16 1.15 -11.51 8.41
CA ALA A 16 1.46 -10.18 8.94
C ALA A 16 1.68 -10.17 10.46
N SER A 17 0.96 -11.00 11.20
CA SER A 17 1.15 -11.14 12.66
C SER A 17 2.41 -11.93 13.05
N SER A 18 2.95 -12.76 12.15
CA SER A 18 4.11 -13.63 12.41
C SER A 18 5.41 -13.09 11.80
N ALA A 19 5.32 -12.11 10.90
CA ALA A 19 6.46 -11.55 10.20
C ALA A 19 7.20 -10.51 11.06
N GLU A 20 8.52 -10.49 10.92
CA GLU A 20 9.36 -9.50 11.59
C GLU A 20 9.14 -8.10 11.00
N SER A 21 9.25 -7.06 11.83
CA SER A 21 8.92 -5.68 11.48
C SER A 21 9.74 -5.17 10.28
N TYR A 22 11.02 -5.55 10.19
CA TYR A 22 11.86 -5.22 9.04
C TYR A 22 11.39 -5.89 7.74
N THR A 23 11.02 -7.17 7.81
CA THR A 23 10.49 -7.90 6.65
C THR A 23 9.19 -7.28 6.13
N LEU A 24 8.29 -6.88 7.04
CA LEU A 24 7.07 -6.17 6.67
C LEU A 24 7.35 -4.83 6.00
N PHE A 25 8.33 -4.08 6.49
CA PHE A 25 8.76 -2.83 5.87
C PHE A 25 9.30 -3.04 4.45
N VAL A 26 10.16 -4.04 4.24
CA VAL A 26 10.72 -4.36 2.92
C VAL A 26 9.62 -4.81 1.95
N ILE A 27 8.72 -5.69 2.39
CA ILE A 27 7.58 -6.14 1.56
C ILE A 27 6.68 -4.96 1.21
N ALA A 28 6.39 -4.08 2.17
CA ALA A 28 5.66 -2.86 1.91
C ALA A 28 6.36 -2.06 0.82
N LEU A 29 7.66 -1.74 0.98
CA LEU A 29 8.45 -1.00 -0.02
C LEU A 29 8.43 -1.63 -1.41
N VAL A 30 8.52 -2.96 -1.51
CA VAL A 30 8.44 -3.66 -2.80
C VAL A 30 7.06 -3.50 -3.42
N ALA A 31 5.98 -3.78 -2.68
CA ALA A 31 4.61 -3.65 -3.18
C ALA A 31 4.31 -2.22 -3.64
N LEU A 32 4.75 -1.27 -2.82
CA LEU A 32 4.75 0.16 -3.04
C LEU A 32 5.40 0.54 -4.38
N THR A 33 6.63 0.08 -4.63
CA THR A 33 7.38 0.38 -5.86
C THR A 33 6.76 -0.30 -7.09
N VAL A 34 6.21 -1.51 -6.93
CA VAL A 34 5.51 -2.24 -8.00
C VAL A 34 4.27 -1.48 -8.46
N ILE A 35 3.45 -0.96 -7.53
CA ILE A 35 2.25 -0.17 -7.87
C ILE A 35 2.62 1.05 -8.73
N VAL A 36 3.65 1.78 -8.32
CA VAL A 36 4.18 2.94 -9.06
C VAL A 36 4.72 2.55 -10.43
N GLY A 37 5.53 1.48 -10.49
CA GLY A 37 6.09 0.99 -11.75
C GLY A 37 5.02 0.55 -12.74
N VAL A 38 3.96 -0.12 -12.26
CA VAL A 38 2.81 -0.51 -13.09
C VAL A 38 2.02 0.71 -13.54
N GLY A 39 1.77 1.67 -12.64
CA GLY A 39 1.10 2.94 -12.98
C GLY A 39 1.86 3.72 -14.07
N LEU A 40 3.18 3.79 -13.94
CA LEU A 40 4.06 4.38 -14.95
C LEU A 40 4.01 3.62 -16.27
N ASN A 41 4.04 2.29 -16.25
CA ASN A 41 3.94 1.47 -17.46
C ASN A 41 2.59 1.68 -18.18
N ILE A 42 1.52 1.93 -17.44
CA ILE A 42 0.21 2.24 -18.03
C ILE A 42 0.20 3.66 -18.63
N LEU A 43 0.64 4.65 -17.87
CA LEU A 43 0.58 6.05 -18.32
C LEU A 43 1.59 6.34 -19.43
N LEU A 44 2.86 6.05 -19.20
CA LEU A 44 3.93 6.28 -20.17
C LEU A 44 3.89 5.23 -21.30
N GLY A 45 3.74 3.96 -20.94
CA GLY A 45 3.87 2.84 -21.89
C GLY A 45 2.65 2.65 -22.79
N LEU A 46 1.42 2.75 -22.26
CA LEU A 46 0.19 2.56 -23.05
C LEU A 46 -0.37 3.87 -23.62
N THR A 47 -0.34 4.97 -22.86
CA THR A 47 -1.00 6.22 -23.28
C THR A 47 -0.03 7.31 -23.74
N GLY A 48 1.28 7.14 -23.55
CA GLY A 48 2.31 8.14 -23.90
C GLY A 48 2.26 9.40 -23.02
N GLN A 49 1.53 9.38 -21.90
CA GLN A 49 1.35 10.54 -21.03
C GLN A 49 2.34 10.55 -19.89
N VAL A 50 3.12 11.64 -19.77
CA VAL A 50 4.00 11.88 -18.61
C VAL A 50 3.15 12.40 -17.44
N SER A 51 2.62 11.48 -16.63
CA SER A 51 1.88 11.81 -15.41
C SER A 51 2.55 11.20 -14.18
N LEU A 52 3.20 12.06 -13.39
CA LEU A 52 3.84 11.69 -12.11
C LEU A 52 2.95 11.95 -10.89
N GLY A 53 1.78 12.57 -11.08
CA GLY A 53 0.86 12.91 -9.98
C GLY A 53 0.41 11.67 -9.19
N HIS A 54 0.18 10.55 -9.88
CA HIS A 54 -0.20 9.30 -9.24
C HIS A 54 0.86 8.80 -8.24
N VAL A 55 2.15 8.93 -8.55
CA VAL A 55 3.27 8.58 -7.65
C VAL A 55 3.32 9.52 -6.45
N GLY A 56 3.02 10.81 -6.66
CA GLY A 56 2.96 11.80 -5.59
C GLY A 56 1.86 11.48 -4.56
N PHE A 57 0.62 11.30 -5.01
CA PHE A 57 -0.50 10.96 -4.13
C PHE A 57 -0.29 9.62 -3.41
N TYR A 58 0.21 8.63 -4.14
CA TYR A 58 0.58 7.34 -3.58
C TYR A 58 1.63 7.46 -2.45
N ALA A 59 2.68 8.27 -2.63
CA ALA A 59 3.73 8.45 -1.62
C ALA A 59 3.20 9.17 -0.36
N ILE A 60 2.33 10.17 -0.54
CA ILE A 60 1.68 10.89 0.56
C ILE A 60 0.83 9.92 1.39
N GLY A 61 -0.01 9.10 0.76
CA GLY A 61 -0.87 8.15 1.46
C GLY A 61 -0.08 7.09 2.24
N ALA A 62 0.96 6.53 1.63
CA ALA A 62 1.83 5.55 2.28
C ALA A 62 2.56 6.15 3.50
N TYR A 63 3.04 7.40 3.39
CA TYR A 63 3.71 8.09 4.49
C TYR A 63 2.75 8.39 5.65
N VAL A 64 1.55 8.89 5.34
CA VAL A 64 0.51 9.17 6.34
C VAL A 64 0.06 7.89 7.06
N ALA A 65 -0.16 6.80 6.32
CA ALA A 65 -0.48 5.52 6.93
C ALA A 65 0.66 5.02 7.84
N GLY A 66 1.91 5.10 7.39
CA GLY A 66 3.07 4.67 8.16
C GLY A 66 3.24 5.45 9.46
N ILE A 67 3.14 6.78 9.42
CA ILE A 67 3.32 7.61 10.63
C ILE A 67 2.18 7.42 11.63
N LEU A 68 0.95 7.19 11.17
CA LEU A 68 -0.20 6.89 12.04
C LEU A 68 -0.02 5.56 12.76
N ILE A 69 0.45 4.52 12.05
CA ILE A 69 0.75 3.22 12.66
C ILE A 69 1.89 3.34 13.68
N LEU A 70 2.94 4.12 13.40
CA LEU A 70 4.02 4.40 14.35
C LEU A 70 3.56 5.21 15.59
N LYS A 71 2.39 5.83 15.54
CA LYS A 71 1.75 6.57 16.64
C LYS A 71 0.69 5.75 17.36
N ASP A 72 0.71 4.42 17.23
CA ASP A 72 -0.26 3.48 17.81
C ASP A 72 -1.71 3.71 17.36
N VAL A 73 -1.93 4.39 16.22
CA VAL A 73 -3.26 4.49 15.62
C VAL A 73 -3.60 3.16 14.97
N ASN A 74 -4.79 2.63 15.28
CA ASN A 74 -5.27 1.39 14.70
C ASN A 74 -5.23 1.47 13.17
N PHE A 75 -4.73 0.41 12.52
CA PHE A 75 -4.66 0.26 11.06
C PHE A 75 -5.97 0.64 10.36
N PHE A 76 -7.12 0.24 10.93
CA PHE A 76 -8.44 0.54 10.35
C PHE A 76 -8.82 2.02 10.39
N LEU A 77 -8.20 2.83 11.26
CA LEU A 77 -8.34 4.29 11.29
C LEU A 77 -7.25 4.98 10.46
N ALA A 78 -6.04 4.41 10.46
CA ALA A 78 -4.92 4.93 9.68
C ALA A 78 -5.19 4.88 8.16
N LEU A 79 -5.86 3.82 7.70
CA LEU A 79 -6.22 3.64 6.28
C LEU A 79 -7.16 4.74 5.74
N PRO A 80 -8.36 4.99 6.31
CA PRO A 80 -9.25 6.05 5.83
C PRO A 80 -8.63 7.45 6.02
N ALA A 81 -7.85 7.67 7.08
CA ALA A 81 -7.14 8.94 7.25
C ALA A 81 -6.10 9.17 6.13
N ALA A 82 -5.36 8.13 5.72
CA ALA A 82 -4.44 8.21 4.60
C ALA A 82 -5.17 8.49 3.27
N ILE A 83 -6.33 7.84 3.05
CA ILE A 83 -7.16 8.06 1.85
C ILE A 83 -7.68 9.49 1.78
N LEU A 84 -8.08 10.10 2.90
CA LEU A 84 -8.59 11.48 2.92
C LEU A 84 -7.52 12.54 2.60
N VAL A 85 -6.24 12.22 2.80
CA VAL A 85 -5.13 13.16 2.60
C VAL A 85 -4.61 13.13 1.16
N THR A 86 -4.94 12.09 0.38
CA THR A 86 -4.48 11.88 -1.00
C THR A 86 -5.58 12.11 -2.01
#